data_AF-A0A921ZAW8-F1
#
_entry.id   AF-A0A921ZAW8-F1
#
_cell.length_a   1.000
_cell.length_b   1.000
_cell.length_c   1.000
_cell.angle_alpha   90.00
_cell.angle_beta   90.00
_cell.angle_gamma   90.00
#
_symmetry.space_group_name_H-M   'P 1'
#
loop_
_entity.id
_entity.type
_entity.pdbx_description
1 polymer ?
#
loop_
_entity_poly.entity_id
_entity_poly.type
_entity_poly.pdbx_seq_one_letter_code
_entity_poly.pdbx_strand_id
1 'polypeptide(L)'
;MGCPKEFSIKGGMGVALMAKPDKAYTILKTLVDNLSIPVTCKIRILETPEATLEIVQKLVSAGIRAIAIHGRTRDERPQHAVHTDIINYVADRISIPVIANGCSKEVEKHSDIYKFKKMTGCTSVMLARAAEWNCSIFRKEGLLPMDTVIKEYLKLAVDYDNAPSNTKYCVQNILRELQETPRGKQFLDCQTLEQICSVWDLGEYCRLKQSEYQKNGIQGRWQVCPIELEPPTKKIKSCDIDLVDVIQSKVCFIRSNFDDLNLPKTQLHTWAGKNGHKLPTYDTQQVSKLFRSILTFNNKKYTSSFWEKSKKFAEQGAALVCLLHLELITEEELIKNGSIIK
;
A
#
# COMPACT_ATOMS: atom_id res chain seq x y z
N MET A 1 12.66 -6.30 -18.45
CA MET A 1 12.43 -5.80 -19.83
C MET A 1 10.96 -5.95 -20.27
N GLY A 2 9.97 -5.73 -19.38
CA GLY A 2 8.55 -5.95 -19.73
C GLY A 2 7.57 -4.94 -19.14
N CYS A 3 8.06 -3.88 -18.48
CA CYS A 3 7.22 -2.82 -17.92
C CYS A 3 6.74 -1.89 -19.06
N PRO A 4 5.42 -1.74 -19.29
CA PRO A 4 4.87 -0.86 -20.31
C PRO A 4 4.47 0.52 -19.76
N LYS A 5 4.82 0.84 -18.51
CA LYS A 5 4.47 2.14 -17.91
C LYS A 5 5.26 3.26 -18.58
N GLU A 6 4.58 4.38 -18.83
CA GLU A 6 5.12 5.51 -19.59
C GLU A 6 6.46 6.04 -19.02
N PHE A 7 6.57 6.19 -17.70
CA PHE A 7 7.82 6.62 -17.06
C PHE A 7 9.00 5.68 -17.37
N SER A 8 8.74 4.36 -17.44
CA SER A 8 9.75 3.36 -17.75
C SER A 8 10.16 3.44 -19.22
N ILE A 9 9.19 3.64 -20.11
CA ILE A 9 9.42 3.79 -21.55
C ILE A 9 10.22 5.06 -21.85
N LYS A 10 9.83 6.21 -21.28
CA LYS A 10 10.54 7.49 -21.43
C LYS A 10 12.00 7.41 -20.94
N GLY A 11 12.24 6.64 -19.88
CA GLY A 11 13.60 6.36 -19.39
C GLY A 11 14.38 5.34 -20.23
N GLY A 12 13.83 4.81 -21.32
CA GLY A 12 14.46 3.76 -22.13
C GLY A 12 14.59 2.42 -21.41
N MET A 13 13.78 2.19 -20.37
CA MET A 13 13.74 0.98 -19.55
C MET A 13 12.52 0.12 -19.91
N GLY A 14 12.36 -1.01 -19.21
CA GLY A 14 11.16 -1.83 -19.33
C GLY A 14 11.03 -2.43 -20.73
N VAL A 15 9.86 -2.30 -21.33
CA VAL A 15 9.59 -2.82 -22.68
C VAL A 15 10.33 -2.05 -23.78
N ALA A 16 10.80 -0.81 -23.52
CA ALA A 16 11.56 -0.04 -24.50
C ALA A 16 12.91 -0.71 -24.86
N LEU A 17 13.46 -1.54 -23.96
CA LEU A 17 14.65 -2.35 -24.23
C LEU A 17 14.39 -3.45 -25.27
N MET A 18 13.13 -3.88 -25.46
CA MET A 18 12.78 -4.88 -26.47
C MET A 18 12.93 -4.34 -27.89
N ALA A 19 12.85 -3.01 -28.06
CA ALA A 19 13.13 -2.33 -29.34
C ALA A 19 14.64 -2.08 -29.56
N LYS A 20 15.49 -2.39 -28.56
CA LYS A 20 16.95 -2.21 -28.61
C LYS A 20 17.65 -3.48 -28.10
N PRO A 21 17.51 -4.61 -28.82
CA PRO A 21 17.95 -5.92 -28.33
C PRO A 21 19.46 -6.01 -28.08
N ASP A 22 20.30 -5.28 -28.82
CA ASP A 22 21.74 -5.20 -28.55
C ASP A 22 22.04 -4.56 -27.19
N LYS A 23 21.37 -3.45 -26.88
CA LYS A 23 21.51 -2.80 -25.57
C LYS A 23 21.04 -3.72 -24.45
N ALA A 24 19.93 -4.42 -24.65
CA ALA A 24 19.41 -5.39 -23.69
C ALA A 24 20.41 -6.54 -23.45
N TYR A 25 21.00 -7.07 -24.52
CA TYR A 25 22.06 -8.07 -24.45
C TYR A 25 23.28 -7.57 -23.66
N THR A 26 23.82 -6.40 -23.99
CA THR A 26 24.99 -5.82 -23.31
C THR A 26 24.74 -5.64 -21.81
N ILE A 27 23.56 -5.16 -21.42
CA ILE A 27 23.19 -5.03 -20.00
C ILE A 27 23.22 -6.40 -19.31
N LEU A 28 22.57 -7.43 -19.89
CA LEU A 28 22.54 -8.75 -19.28
C LEU A 28 23.92 -9.40 -19.24
N LYS A 29 24.70 -9.29 -20.32
CA LYS A 29 26.05 -9.85 -20.39
C LYS A 29 26.96 -9.22 -19.33
N THR A 30 26.89 -7.90 -19.16
CA THR A 30 27.64 -7.19 -18.12
C THR A 30 27.25 -7.68 -16.72
N LEU A 31 25.96 -7.86 -16.43
CA LEU A 31 25.51 -8.40 -15.15
C LEU A 31 25.98 -9.85 -14.94
N VAL A 32 25.85 -10.70 -15.96
CA VAL A 32 26.26 -12.12 -15.89
C VAL A 32 27.77 -12.24 -15.65
N ASP A 33 28.59 -11.41 -16.28
CA ASP A 33 30.04 -11.48 -16.17
C ASP A 33 30.59 -10.95 -14.83
N ASN A 34 29.82 -10.10 -14.14
CA ASN A 34 30.29 -9.38 -12.94
C ASN A 34 29.60 -9.81 -11.65
N LEU A 35 28.54 -10.61 -11.71
CA LEU A 35 27.80 -11.06 -10.53
C LEU A 35 28.00 -12.56 -10.30
N SER A 36 28.26 -12.94 -9.06
CA SER A 36 28.33 -14.35 -8.65
C SER A 36 26.95 -15.01 -8.49
N ILE A 37 25.88 -14.21 -8.54
CA ILE A 37 24.49 -14.68 -8.39
C ILE A 37 23.81 -14.87 -9.76
N PRO A 38 22.87 -15.83 -9.89
CA PRO A 38 22.13 -16.05 -11.13
C PRO A 38 21.38 -14.81 -11.63
N VAL A 39 21.70 -14.38 -12.86
CA VAL A 39 20.96 -13.31 -13.53
C VAL A 39 19.79 -13.92 -14.32
N THR A 40 18.61 -13.32 -14.17
CA THR A 40 17.40 -13.68 -14.95
C THR A 40 16.79 -12.42 -15.55
N CYS A 41 15.92 -12.57 -16.54
CA CYS A 41 15.16 -11.43 -17.06
C CYS A 41 13.69 -11.75 -17.28
N LYS A 42 12.85 -10.71 -17.26
CA LYS A 42 11.43 -10.79 -17.58
C LYS A 42 11.07 -9.92 -18.77
N ILE A 43 10.39 -10.49 -19.76
CA ILE A 43 9.96 -9.82 -20.99
C ILE A 43 8.44 -9.86 -21.18
N ARG A 44 7.99 -9.15 -22.21
CA ARG A 44 6.69 -9.34 -22.88
C ARG A 44 6.97 -9.97 -24.25
N ILE A 45 5.98 -10.65 -24.82
CA ILE A 45 6.05 -11.17 -26.19
C ILE A 45 6.03 -10.03 -27.22
N LEU A 46 6.47 -10.34 -28.43
CA LEU A 46 6.26 -9.51 -29.63
C LEU A 46 5.04 -10.00 -30.42
N GLU A 47 4.79 -9.39 -31.57
CA GLU A 47 3.61 -9.70 -32.40
C GLU A 47 3.60 -11.13 -32.95
N THR A 48 4.78 -11.71 -33.21
CA THR A 48 4.90 -13.07 -33.75
C THR A 48 5.70 -14.00 -32.84
N PRO A 49 5.44 -15.32 -32.87
CA PRO A 49 6.26 -16.31 -32.20
C PRO A 49 7.74 -16.24 -32.59
N GLU A 50 8.04 -16.04 -33.87
CA GLU A 50 9.39 -15.99 -34.43
C GLU A 50 10.17 -14.78 -33.90
N ALA A 51 9.57 -13.59 -33.94
CA ALA A 51 10.21 -12.38 -33.42
C ALA A 51 10.44 -12.46 -31.91
N THR A 52 9.50 -13.08 -31.20
CA THR A 52 9.67 -13.34 -29.76
C THR A 52 10.84 -14.29 -29.51
N LEU A 53 10.91 -15.40 -30.26
CA LEU A 53 11.98 -16.39 -30.14
C LEU A 53 13.36 -15.77 -30.43
N GLU A 54 13.49 -14.98 -31.49
CA GLU A 54 14.75 -14.34 -31.88
C GLU A 54 15.32 -13.49 -30.73
N ILE A 55 14.49 -12.61 -30.14
CA ILE A 55 14.93 -11.81 -28.99
C ILE A 55 15.28 -12.71 -27.81
N VAL A 56 14.46 -13.73 -27.52
CA VAL A 56 14.73 -14.62 -26.39
C VAL A 56 16.05 -15.35 -26.57
N GLN A 57 16.34 -15.92 -27.74
CA GLN A 57 17.62 -16.57 -28.04
C GLN A 57 18.79 -15.61 -27.84
N LYS A 58 18.67 -14.36 -28.32
CA LYS A 58 19.68 -13.33 -28.10
C LYS A 58 19.91 -13.05 -26.62
N LEU A 59 18.85 -12.84 -25.83
CA LEU A 59 18.99 -12.59 -24.39
C LEU A 59 19.56 -13.81 -23.64
N VAL A 60 19.17 -15.04 -24.02
CA VAL A 60 19.70 -16.29 -23.48
C VAL A 60 21.20 -16.43 -23.74
N SER A 61 21.65 -16.04 -24.94
CA SER A 61 23.08 -16.07 -25.30
C SER A 61 23.96 -15.13 -24.44
N ALA A 62 23.36 -14.20 -23.69
CA ALA A 62 24.08 -13.38 -22.70
C ALA A 62 24.49 -14.18 -21.44
N GLY A 63 23.97 -15.41 -21.26
CA GLY A 63 24.28 -16.29 -20.14
C GLY A 63 23.30 -16.22 -18.96
N ILE A 64 22.10 -15.66 -19.17
CA ILE A 64 21.04 -15.65 -18.14
C ILE A 64 20.60 -17.08 -17.78
N ARG A 65 20.19 -17.29 -16.53
CA ARG A 65 19.86 -18.62 -15.99
C ARG A 65 18.39 -19.01 -16.12
N ALA A 66 17.50 -18.05 -16.29
CA ALA A 66 16.09 -18.28 -16.60
C ALA A 66 15.48 -17.03 -17.25
N ILE A 67 14.38 -17.21 -17.97
CA ILE A 67 13.61 -16.12 -18.57
C ILE A 67 12.12 -16.24 -18.25
N ALA A 68 11.52 -15.15 -17.77
CA ALA A 68 10.08 -15.05 -17.56
C ALA A 68 9.40 -14.34 -18.73
N ILE A 69 8.37 -14.95 -19.31
CA ILE A 69 7.64 -14.42 -20.47
C ILE A 69 6.21 -14.11 -20.05
N HIS A 70 5.85 -12.82 -20.12
CA HIS A 70 4.44 -12.42 -20.07
C HIS A 70 3.87 -12.54 -21.48
N GLY A 71 2.91 -13.46 -21.68
CA GLY A 71 2.23 -13.70 -22.96
C GLY A 71 1.25 -12.61 -23.38
N ARG A 72 1.63 -11.34 -23.19
CA ARG A 72 0.92 -10.18 -23.74
C ARG A 72 1.93 -9.23 -24.37
N THR A 73 1.61 -8.65 -25.51
CA THR A 73 2.40 -7.61 -26.18
C THR A 73 2.44 -6.33 -25.34
N ARG A 74 3.21 -5.31 -25.76
CA ARG A 74 3.28 -4.02 -25.06
C ARG A 74 1.90 -3.38 -24.86
N ASP A 75 1.10 -3.37 -25.91
CA ASP A 75 -0.13 -2.59 -25.99
C ASP A 75 -1.33 -3.34 -25.40
N GLU A 76 -1.19 -4.65 -25.23
CA GLU A 76 -2.17 -5.50 -24.58
C GLU A 76 -2.26 -5.24 -23.06
N ARG A 77 -3.48 -4.96 -22.66
CA ARG A 77 -3.93 -4.72 -21.27
C ARG A 77 -4.43 -6.00 -20.60
N PRO A 78 -4.61 -6.00 -19.27
CA PRO A 78 -4.95 -7.22 -18.52
C PRO A 78 -6.34 -7.82 -18.82
N GLN A 79 -7.18 -7.16 -19.63
CA GLN A 79 -8.42 -7.72 -20.18
C GLN A 79 -8.21 -8.56 -21.45
N HIS A 80 -7.11 -8.35 -22.18
CA HIS A 80 -6.77 -9.19 -23.33
C HIS A 80 -6.33 -10.57 -22.82
N ALA A 81 -6.60 -11.61 -23.61
CA ALA A 81 -6.17 -12.97 -23.32
C ALA A 81 -4.63 -13.05 -23.23
N VAL A 82 -4.12 -14.12 -22.62
CA VAL A 82 -2.70 -14.45 -22.65
C VAL A 82 -2.45 -15.37 -23.83
N HIS A 83 -1.49 -15.05 -24.68
CA HIS A 83 -1.03 -15.88 -25.79
C HIS A 83 -0.14 -17.02 -25.26
N THR A 84 -0.78 -18.11 -24.82
CA THR A 84 -0.08 -19.29 -24.29
C THR A 84 0.64 -20.08 -25.37
N ASP A 85 0.13 -20.03 -26.58
CA ASP A 85 0.71 -20.59 -27.80
C ASP A 85 2.09 -19.99 -28.11
N ILE A 86 2.22 -18.65 -28.05
CA ILE A 86 3.51 -17.98 -28.24
C ILE A 86 4.49 -18.36 -27.13
N ILE A 87 4.02 -18.43 -25.87
CA ILE A 87 4.88 -18.86 -24.76
C ILE A 87 5.38 -20.30 -24.99
N ASN A 88 4.49 -21.22 -25.37
CA ASN A 88 4.84 -22.61 -25.64
C ASN A 88 5.81 -22.75 -26.81
N TYR A 89 5.55 -22.05 -27.91
CA TYR A 89 6.43 -22.03 -29.08
C TYR A 89 7.88 -21.68 -28.70
N VAL A 90 8.06 -20.68 -27.83
CA VAL A 90 9.37 -20.26 -27.33
C VAL A 90 9.94 -21.27 -26.34
N ALA A 91 9.14 -21.74 -25.37
CA ALA A 91 9.58 -22.66 -24.33
C ALA A 91 10.16 -23.97 -24.90
N ASP A 92 9.56 -24.50 -25.96
CA ASP A 92 10.00 -25.73 -26.62
C ASP A 92 11.35 -25.60 -27.34
N ARG A 93 11.86 -24.37 -27.55
CA ARG A 93 13.07 -24.06 -28.34
C ARG A 93 14.18 -23.42 -27.52
N ILE A 94 13.99 -23.24 -26.21
CA ILE A 94 14.95 -22.61 -25.31
C ILE A 94 15.43 -23.63 -24.28
N SER A 95 16.75 -23.75 -24.14
CA SER A 95 17.38 -24.76 -23.27
C SER A 95 17.36 -24.40 -21.79
N ILE A 96 17.27 -23.12 -21.44
CA ILE A 96 17.18 -22.66 -20.04
C ILE A 96 15.72 -22.66 -19.56
N PRO A 97 15.47 -22.71 -18.23
CA PRO A 97 14.12 -22.61 -17.69
C PRO A 97 13.34 -21.39 -18.18
N VAL A 98 12.16 -21.64 -18.75
CA VAL A 98 11.18 -20.61 -19.13
C VAL A 98 10.05 -20.56 -18.10
N ILE A 99 9.71 -19.34 -17.67
CA ILE A 99 8.70 -19.08 -16.63
C ILE A 99 7.50 -18.37 -17.27
N ALA A 100 6.35 -19.05 -17.34
CA ALA A 100 5.14 -18.49 -17.93
C ALA A 100 4.50 -17.45 -16.99
N ASN A 101 4.00 -16.34 -17.55
CA ASN A 101 3.34 -15.28 -16.80
C ASN A 101 2.15 -14.68 -17.57
N GLY A 102 1.17 -14.17 -16.83
CA GLY A 102 0.03 -13.43 -17.36
C GLY A 102 -1.34 -13.97 -16.96
N CYS A 103 -1.40 -15.19 -16.43
CA CYS A 103 -2.61 -16.00 -16.19
C CYS A 103 -3.38 -15.71 -14.90
N SER A 104 -3.12 -14.60 -14.22
CA SER A 104 -3.71 -14.38 -12.90
C SER A 104 -5.24 -14.24 -12.89
N LYS A 105 -5.91 -14.00 -14.03
CA LYS A 105 -7.38 -13.98 -14.09
C LYS A 105 -7.96 -15.39 -14.28
N GLU A 106 -7.13 -16.30 -14.78
CA GLU A 106 -7.45 -17.66 -15.17
C GLU A 106 -7.06 -18.68 -14.07
N VAL A 107 -6.52 -18.20 -12.95
CA VAL A 107 -6.06 -19.01 -11.82
C VAL A 107 -6.90 -18.69 -10.59
N GLU A 108 -7.80 -19.61 -10.24
CA GLU A 108 -8.70 -19.47 -9.08
C GLU A 108 -8.25 -20.33 -7.90
N LYS A 109 -7.55 -21.43 -8.18
CA LYS A 109 -7.00 -22.36 -7.19
C LYS A 109 -5.61 -22.84 -7.57
N HIS A 110 -4.88 -23.38 -6.59
CA HIS A 110 -3.52 -23.86 -6.78
C HIS A 110 -3.35 -24.84 -7.96
N SER A 111 -4.33 -25.73 -8.21
CA SER A 111 -4.24 -26.68 -9.32
C SER A 111 -4.29 -26.03 -10.72
N ASP A 112 -4.82 -24.81 -10.86
CA ASP A 112 -4.82 -24.09 -12.14
C ASP A 112 -3.42 -23.59 -12.52
N ILE A 113 -2.54 -23.37 -11.53
CA ILE A 113 -1.12 -23.07 -11.77
C ILE A 113 -0.48 -24.20 -12.59
N TYR A 114 -0.79 -25.45 -12.26
CA TYR A 114 -0.26 -26.61 -12.95
C TYR A 114 -0.88 -26.80 -14.34
N LYS A 115 -2.18 -26.49 -14.51
CA LYS A 115 -2.82 -26.46 -15.83
C LYS A 115 -2.14 -25.45 -16.75
N PHE A 116 -1.92 -24.23 -16.26
CA PHE A 116 -1.25 -23.18 -17.04
C PHE A 116 0.21 -23.55 -17.36
N LYS A 117 0.93 -24.16 -16.41
CA LYS A 117 2.26 -24.73 -16.65
C LYS A 117 2.26 -25.74 -17.81
N LYS A 118 1.31 -26.68 -17.78
CA LYS A 118 1.15 -27.70 -18.85
C LYS A 118 0.83 -27.07 -20.20
N MET A 119 -0.14 -26.16 -20.25
CA MET A 119 -0.55 -25.48 -21.49
C MET A 119 0.57 -24.70 -22.17
N THR A 120 1.51 -24.17 -21.38
CA THR A 120 2.61 -23.33 -21.89
C THR A 120 3.91 -24.10 -22.12
N GLY A 121 3.97 -25.40 -21.80
CA GLY A 121 5.21 -26.19 -21.85
C GLY A 121 6.33 -25.67 -20.93
N CYS A 122 6.05 -24.69 -20.07
CA CYS A 122 7.07 -23.99 -19.30
C CYS A 122 7.53 -24.77 -18.06
N THR A 123 8.76 -24.48 -17.61
CA THR A 123 9.33 -25.09 -16.41
C THR A 123 8.62 -24.63 -15.14
N SER A 124 8.16 -23.37 -15.10
CA SER A 124 7.54 -22.74 -13.94
C SER A 124 6.50 -21.69 -14.34
N VAL A 125 5.70 -21.25 -13.37
CA VAL A 125 4.69 -20.19 -13.54
C VAL A 125 4.94 -19.08 -12.53
N MET A 126 4.83 -17.84 -12.98
CA MET A 126 4.89 -16.64 -12.15
C MET A 126 3.51 -16.01 -12.07
N LEU A 127 2.97 -15.86 -10.85
CA LEU A 127 1.73 -15.14 -10.58
C LEU A 127 2.02 -13.74 -10.04
N ALA A 128 1.13 -12.79 -10.34
CA ALA A 128 1.18 -11.43 -9.80
C ALA A 128 -0.16 -11.07 -9.15
N ARG A 129 -1.18 -10.75 -9.95
CA ARG A 129 -2.49 -10.27 -9.44
C ARG A 129 -3.18 -11.29 -8.54
N ALA A 130 -3.14 -12.58 -8.88
CA ALA A 130 -3.75 -13.63 -8.07
C ALA A 130 -3.14 -13.69 -6.67
N ALA A 131 -1.81 -13.56 -6.58
CA ALA A 131 -1.08 -13.52 -5.32
C ALA A 131 -1.29 -12.20 -4.55
N GLU A 132 -1.48 -11.09 -5.26
CA GLU A 132 -1.82 -9.80 -4.67
C GLU A 132 -3.23 -9.81 -4.06
N TRP A 133 -4.20 -10.46 -4.70
CA TRP A 133 -5.56 -10.61 -4.15
C TRP A 133 -5.60 -11.59 -2.99
N ASN A 134 -4.89 -12.71 -3.10
CA ASN A 134 -4.76 -13.67 -2.02
C ASN A 134 -3.46 -14.47 -2.18
N CYS A 135 -2.45 -14.17 -1.37
CA CYS A 135 -1.14 -14.82 -1.46
C CYS A 135 -1.19 -16.33 -1.14
N SER A 136 -2.25 -16.79 -0.47
CA SER A 136 -2.46 -18.21 -0.22
C SER A 136 -2.81 -19.03 -1.48
N ILE A 137 -2.90 -18.40 -2.65
CA ILE A 137 -3.03 -19.08 -3.96
C ILE A 137 -1.92 -20.12 -4.20
N PHE A 138 -0.77 -19.96 -3.54
CA PHE A 138 0.35 -20.90 -3.61
C PHE A 138 0.20 -22.13 -2.69
N ARG A 139 -0.82 -22.19 -1.83
CA ARG A 139 -1.06 -23.34 -0.94
C ARG A 139 -1.73 -24.49 -1.69
N LYS A 140 -1.19 -25.70 -1.55
CA LYS A 140 -1.77 -26.92 -2.14
C LYS A 140 -3.12 -27.28 -1.51
N GLU A 141 -3.29 -26.94 -0.24
CA GLU A 141 -4.46 -27.25 0.58
C GLU A 141 -5.65 -26.32 0.27
N GLY A 142 -5.44 -25.28 -0.54
CA GLY A 142 -6.47 -24.32 -0.93
C GLY A 142 -6.27 -22.93 -0.35
N LEU A 143 -7.15 -22.02 -0.74
CA LEU A 143 -7.11 -20.63 -0.30
C LEU A 143 -7.45 -20.52 1.19
N LEU A 144 -6.70 -19.67 1.89
CA LEU A 144 -7.06 -19.22 3.22
C LEU A 144 -8.15 -18.14 3.13
N PRO A 145 -8.99 -18.03 4.17
CA PRO A 145 -9.90 -16.90 4.32
C PRO A 145 -9.13 -15.58 4.24
N MET A 146 -9.73 -14.59 3.58
CA MET A 146 -9.10 -13.28 3.35
C MET A 146 -8.68 -12.60 4.66
N ASP A 147 -9.49 -12.67 5.70
CA ASP A 147 -9.16 -12.08 7.00
C ASP A 147 -7.93 -12.72 7.65
N THR A 148 -7.72 -14.02 7.45
CA THR A 148 -6.49 -14.69 7.88
C THR A 148 -5.29 -14.13 7.15
N VAL A 149 -5.40 -13.95 5.83
CA VAL A 149 -4.32 -13.40 5.00
C VAL A 149 -4.00 -11.95 5.38
N ILE A 150 -5.02 -11.11 5.60
CA ILE A 150 -4.84 -9.73 6.02
C ILE A 150 -4.19 -9.68 7.41
N LYS A 151 -4.67 -10.46 8.39
CA LYS A 151 -4.11 -10.48 9.75
C LYS A 151 -2.62 -10.86 9.73
N GLU A 152 -2.24 -11.90 8.99
CA GLU A 152 -0.82 -12.30 8.88
C GLU A 152 0.03 -11.26 8.14
N TYR A 153 -0.50 -10.65 7.07
CA TYR A 153 0.17 -9.53 6.39
C TYR A 153 0.38 -8.32 7.31
N LEU A 154 -0.62 -7.97 8.13
CA LEU A 154 -0.53 -6.85 9.06
C LEU A 154 0.49 -7.11 10.17
N LYS A 155 0.63 -8.35 10.66
CA LYS A 155 1.70 -8.69 11.60
C LYS A 155 3.07 -8.44 10.98
N LEU A 156 3.31 -8.91 9.76
CA LEU A 156 4.55 -8.61 9.02
C LEU A 156 4.73 -7.10 8.80
N ALA A 157 3.66 -6.38 8.49
CA ALA A 157 3.73 -4.93 8.34
C ALA A 157 4.14 -4.24 9.65
N VAL A 158 3.75 -4.75 10.81
CA VAL A 158 4.20 -4.25 12.11
C VAL A 158 5.65 -4.68 12.39
N ASP A 159 5.96 -5.97 12.22
CA ASP A 159 7.27 -6.57 12.54
C ASP A 159 8.43 -6.04 11.69
N TYR A 160 8.13 -5.43 10.54
CA TYR A 160 9.11 -4.81 9.65
C TYR A 160 8.90 -3.31 9.50
N ASP A 161 8.13 -2.71 10.43
CA ASP A 161 7.78 -1.28 10.44
C ASP A 161 7.38 -0.77 9.04
N ASN A 162 6.52 -1.49 8.31
CA ASN A 162 6.11 -1.13 6.94
C ASN A 162 5.30 0.17 6.91
N ALA A 163 5.40 0.93 5.82
CA ALA A 163 4.79 2.26 5.74
C ALA A 163 3.27 2.13 5.78
N PRO A 164 2.55 2.91 6.62
CA PRO A 164 1.09 2.85 6.67
C PRO A 164 0.44 3.01 5.30
N SER A 165 0.99 3.88 4.44
CA SER A 165 0.53 4.08 3.06
C SER A 165 0.70 2.83 2.18
N ASN A 166 1.84 2.13 2.30
CA ASN A 166 2.11 0.90 1.56
C ASN A 166 1.25 -0.26 2.09
N THR A 167 1.20 -0.44 3.41
CA THR A 167 0.32 -1.42 4.07
C THR A 167 -1.13 -1.24 3.62
N LYS A 168 -1.61 0.01 3.63
CA LYS A 168 -2.96 0.35 3.20
C LYS A 168 -3.17 0.03 1.72
N TYR A 169 -2.21 0.32 0.84
CA TYR A 169 -2.31 -0.04 -0.58
C TYR A 169 -2.47 -1.55 -0.79
N CYS A 170 -1.64 -2.36 -0.12
CA CYS A 170 -1.71 -3.82 -0.22
C CYS A 170 -3.05 -4.37 0.29
N VAL A 171 -3.53 -3.92 1.46
CA VAL A 171 -4.81 -4.37 2.02
C VAL A 171 -6.00 -3.94 1.14
N GLN A 172 -5.96 -2.76 0.51
CA GLN A 172 -6.98 -2.36 -0.48
C GLN A 172 -7.04 -3.34 -1.67
N ASN A 173 -5.88 -3.77 -2.19
CA ASN A 173 -5.83 -4.73 -3.30
C ASN A 173 -6.34 -6.13 -2.92
N ILE A 174 -6.19 -6.53 -1.65
CA ILE A 174 -6.78 -7.75 -1.11
C ILE A 174 -8.31 -7.59 -0.98
N LEU A 175 -8.78 -6.48 -0.40
CA LEU A 175 -10.21 -6.22 -0.17
C LEU A 175 -11.03 -6.11 -1.46
N ARG A 176 -10.47 -5.49 -2.50
CA ARG A 176 -11.17 -5.22 -3.78
C ARG A 176 -12.54 -4.58 -3.55
N GLU A 177 -13.62 -5.26 -3.92
CA GLU A 177 -15.01 -4.78 -3.81
C GLU A 177 -15.48 -4.68 -2.34
N LEU A 178 -14.82 -5.41 -1.42
CA LEU A 178 -15.16 -5.38 0.01
C LEU A 178 -14.77 -4.06 0.70
N GLN A 179 -14.11 -3.14 -0.02
CA GLN A 179 -13.88 -1.77 0.44
C GLN A 179 -15.19 -1.00 0.68
N GLU A 180 -16.29 -1.38 -0.01
CA GLU A 180 -17.60 -0.73 0.16
C GLU A 180 -18.36 -1.18 1.41
N THR A 181 -17.90 -2.28 2.05
CA THR A 181 -18.48 -2.75 3.31
C THR A 181 -18.23 -1.75 4.45
N PRO A 182 -19.02 -1.78 5.54
CA PRO A 182 -18.78 -0.90 6.69
C PRO A 182 -17.34 -0.97 7.23
N ARG A 183 -16.80 -2.20 7.36
CA ARG A 183 -15.41 -2.42 7.76
C ARG A 183 -14.41 -1.89 6.74
N GLY A 184 -14.69 -2.08 5.45
CA GLY A 184 -13.87 -1.54 4.35
C GLY A 184 -13.79 -0.01 4.39
N LYS A 185 -14.92 0.67 4.58
CA LYS A 185 -14.99 2.12 4.73
C LYS A 185 -14.24 2.62 5.96
N GLN A 186 -14.37 1.94 7.10
CA GLN A 186 -13.59 2.22 8.29
C GLN A 186 -12.08 2.13 8.03
N PHE A 187 -11.64 1.06 7.36
CA PHE A 187 -10.24 0.91 6.95
C PHE A 187 -9.77 2.01 5.98
N LEU A 188 -10.64 2.46 5.07
CA LEU A 188 -10.33 3.56 4.15
C LEU A 188 -10.16 4.92 4.85
N ASP A 189 -10.69 5.08 6.07
CA ASP A 189 -10.48 6.28 6.88
C ASP A 189 -9.18 6.23 7.71
N CYS A 190 -8.60 5.06 7.95
CA CYS A 190 -7.37 4.91 8.73
C CYS A 190 -6.16 5.66 8.11
N GLN A 191 -5.35 6.29 8.95
CA GLN A 191 -4.14 7.03 8.55
C GLN A 191 -2.84 6.43 9.11
N THR A 192 -2.91 5.81 10.28
CA THR A 192 -1.76 5.20 10.95
C THR A 192 -1.76 3.68 10.82
N LEU A 193 -0.61 3.04 11.05
CA LEU A 193 -0.51 1.59 11.05
C LEU A 193 -1.35 0.98 12.18
N GLU A 194 -1.33 1.57 13.38
CA GLU A 194 -2.15 1.10 14.50
C GLU A 194 -3.64 1.11 14.16
N GLN A 195 -4.14 2.18 13.54
CA GLN A 195 -5.55 2.26 13.12
C GLN A 195 -5.90 1.16 12.13
N ILE A 196 -5.03 0.92 11.13
CA ILE A 196 -5.21 -0.17 10.17
C ILE A 196 -5.25 -1.51 10.91
N CYS A 197 -4.34 -1.74 11.84
CA CYS A 197 -4.28 -2.96 12.65
C CYS A 197 -5.52 -3.15 13.53
N SER A 198 -6.05 -2.09 14.13
CA SER A 198 -7.23 -2.13 14.99
C SER A 198 -8.48 -2.61 14.25
N VAL A 199 -8.61 -2.37 12.94
CA VAL A 199 -9.74 -2.89 12.14
C VAL A 199 -9.77 -4.43 12.09
N TRP A 200 -8.63 -5.09 12.32
CA TRP A 200 -8.50 -6.55 12.39
C TRP A 200 -8.07 -7.06 13.78
N ASP A 201 -8.39 -6.32 14.84
CA ASP A 201 -8.10 -6.68 16.24
C ASP A 201 -6.60 -6.82 16.56
N LEU A 202 -5.74 -6.14 15.79
CA LEU A 202 -4.28 -6.17 15.95
C LEU A 202 -3.71 -4.86 16.51
N GLY A 203 -4.55 -3.95 16.99
CA GLY A 203 -4.12 -2.66 17.54
C GLY A 203 -3.17 -2.82 18.74
N GLU A 204 -3.51 -3.71 19.67
CA GLU A 204 -2.67 -4.01 20.83
C GLU A 204 -1.32 -4.60 20.44
N TYR A 205 -1.33 -5.56 19.50
CA TYR A 205 -0.10 -6.16 18.97
C TYR A 205 0.81 -5.10 18.34
N CYS A 206 0.24 -4.17 17.56
CA CYS A 206 0.97 -3.06 16.97
C CYS A 206 1.66 -2.18 18.03
N ARG A 207 0.93 -1.82 19.09
CA ARG A 207 1.48 -1.02 20.20
C ARG A 207 2.60 -1.72 20.95
N LEU A 208 2.39 -2.99 21.32
CA LEU A 208 3.39 -3.77 22.05
C LEU A 208 4.69 -3.88 21.26
N LYS A 209 4.60 -4.13 19.94
CA LYS A 209 5.77 -4.19 19.06
C LYS A 209 6.48 -2.85 18.92
N GLN A 210 5.74 -1.76 18.76
CA GLN A 210 6.35 -0.43 18.72
C GLN A 210 7.06 -0.08 20.05
N SER A 211 6.48 -0.44 21.19
CA SER A 211 7.11 -0.26 22.50
C SER A 211 8.38 -1.10 22.63
N GLU A 212 8.38 -2.34 22.14
CA GLU A 212 9.55 -3.22 22.09
C GLU A 212 10.69 -2.57 21.29
N TYR A 213 10.41 -2.04 20.09
CA TYR A 213 11.41 -1.33 19.29
C TYR A 213 11.99 -0.12 20.00
N GLN A 214 11.14 0.72 20.59
CA GLN A 214 11.59 1.89 21.35
C GLN A 214 12.49 1.50 22.53
N LYS A 215 12.12 0.46 23.29
CA LYS A 215 12.93 -0.05 24.41
C LYS A 215 14.28 -0.59 23.94
N ASN A 216 14.31 -1.24 22.78
CA ASN A 216 15.53 -1.76 22.18
C ASN A 216 16.37 -0.68 21.46
N GLY A 217 15.96 0.59 21.51
CA GLY A 217 16.63 1.69 20.81
C GLY A 217 16.56 1.58 19.28
N ILE A 218 15.68 0.73 18.75
CA ILE A 218 15.46 0.58 17.32
C ILE A 218 14.67 1.81 16.87
N GLN A 219 15.32 2.64 16.06
CA GLN A 219 14.70 3.80 15.43
C GLN A 219 13.67 3.33 14.40
N GLY A 220 12.43 3.80 14.52
CA GLY A 220 11.41 3.59 13.49
C GLY A 220 11.75 4.37 12.22
N ARG A 221 11.09 4.07 11.09
CA ARG A 221 11.30 4.69 9.77
C ARG A 221 11.40 6.22 9.84
N TRP A 222 10.56 6.86 10.65
CA TRP A 222 10.52 8.33 10.77
C TRP A 222 11.72 8.93 11.50
N GLN A 223 12.45 8.12 12.26
CA GLN A 223 13.62 8.50 13.03
C GLN A 223 14.92 8.23 12.27
N VAL A 224 14.87 7.36 11.25
CA VAL A 224 16.01 7.06 10.37
C VAL A 224 16.08 8.10 9.25
N CYS A 225 17.01 9.05 9.38
CA CYS A 225 17.44 9.87 8.25
C CYS A 225 18.52 9.12 7.46
N PRO A 226 18.44 9.04 6.13
CA PRO A 226 19.55 8.55 5.32
C PRO A 226 20.80 9.37 5.65
N ILE A 227 21.88 8.69 6.02
CA ILE A 227 23.19 9.32 6.16
C ILE A 227 23.62 9.71 4.74
N GLU A 228 23.50 10.99 4.42
CA GLU A 228 24.09 11.66 3.26
C GLU A 228 23.70 11.12 1.86
N LEU A 229 22.50 11.51 1.41
CA LEU A 229 22.30 11.94 0.01
C LEU A 229 21.70 13.34 0.12
N GLU A 230 22.41 14.36 -0.39
CA GLU A 230 22.18 15.81 -0.22
C GLU A 230 20.85 16.24 0.43
N PRO A 231 20.88 17.05 1.51
CA PRO A 231 19.66 17.42 2.22
C PRO A 231 18.71 18.15 1.27
N PRO A 232 17.39 17.85 1.29
CA PRO A 232 16.44 18.67 0.57
C PRO A 232 16.55 20.10 1.09
N THR A 233 16.79 21.05 0.18
CA THR A 233 16.97 22.50 0.37
C THR A 233 15.70 23.23 0.84
N LYS A 234 14.90 22.58 1.67
CA LYS A 234 13.87 23.22 2.48
C LYS A 234 13.95 22.62 3.86
N LYS A 235 14.55 23.37 4.80
CA LYS A 235 14.10 23.33 6.19
C LYS A 235 12.59 23.41 6.11
N ILE A 236 11.90 22.29 6.34
CA ILE A 236 10.51 22.33 6.75
C ILE A 236 10.58 23.22 7.98
N LYS A 237 10.08 24.45 7.90
CA LYS A 237 9.86 25.24 9.10
C LYS A 237 9.05 24.31 10.00
N SER A 238 9.63 23.86 11.11
CA SER A 238 8.81 23.37 12.20
C SER A 238 7.84 24.52 12.44
N CYS A 239 6.59 24.31 12.07
CA CYS A 239 5.53 25.17 12.56
C CYS A 239 5.39 24.78 14.02
N ASP A 240 6.36 25.22 14.83
CA ASP A 240 6.24 25.35 16.27
C ASP A 240 5.16 26.41 16.45
N ILE A 241 3.93 25.95 16.32
CA ILE A 241 2.74 26.74 16.59
C ILE A 241 2.71 26.82 18.10
N ASP A 242 2.78 28.04 18.64
CA ASP A 242 2.57 28.29 20.05
C ASP A 242 1.19 27.76 20.45
N LEU A 243 1.18 26.52 20.92
CA LEU A 243 0.02 25.85 21.53
C LEU A 243 -0.03 26.14 23.03
N VAL A 244 0.62 27.22 23.47
CA VAL A 244 0.50 27.75 24.82
C VAL A 244 -0.99 27.98 25.08
N ASP A 245 -1.51 27.34 26.13
CA ASP A 245 -2.91 27.34 26.54
C ASP A 245 -3.93 26.64 25.60
N VAL A 246 -3.48 25.71 24.76
CA VAL A 246 -4.37 24.85 23.94
C VAL A 246 -4.39 23.43 24.49
N ILE A 247 -5.57 22.93 24.84
CA ILE A 247 -5.77 21.53 25.24
C ILE A 247 -5.64 20.65 24.00
N GLN A 248 -4.57 19.86 23.95
CA GLN A 248 -4.27 18.97 22.84
C GLN A 248 -4.42 17.51 23.28
N SER A 249 -5.07 16.70 22.44
CA SER A 249 -5.16 15.25 22.65
C SER A 249 -4.91 14.48 21.35
N LYS A 250 -4.40 13.25 21.49
CA LYS A 250 -4.16 12.32 20.36
C LYS A 250 -5.45 11.63 19.91
N VAL A 251 -6.40 12.45 19.46
CA VAL A 251 -7.71 11.99 18.96
C VAL A 251 -7.83 12.32 17.48
N CYS A 252 -8.12 11.35 16.63
CA CYS A 252 -8.40 11.57 15.21
C CYS A 252 -9.91 11.43 14.92
N PHE A 253 -10.38 12.09 13.86
CA PHE A 253 -11.75 11.93 13.40
C PHE A 253 -11.82 10.87 12.30
N ILE A 254 -12.53 9.78 12.56
CA ILE A 254 -12.78 8.70 11.59
C ILE A 254 -14.24 8.81 11.13
N ARG A 255 -14.48 9.24 9.88
CA ARG A 255 -15.83 9.56 9.38
C ARG A 255 -16.78 8.37 9.46
N SER A 256 -16.30 7.15 9.24
CA SER A 256 -17.11 5.92 9.31
C SER A 256 -17.73 5.66 10.68
N ASN A 257 -17.18 6.22 11.76
CA ASN A 257 -17.65 5.98 13.12
C ASN A 257 -18.88 6.83 13.50
N PHE A 258 -19.28 7.76 12.63
CA PHE A 258 -20.34 8.74 12.92
C PHE A 258 -21.38 8.74 11.79
N ASP A 259 -22.65 8.95 12.13
CA ASP A 259 -23.66 9.33 11.14
C ASP A 259 -23.69 10.85 10.94
N ASP A 260 -24.42 11.36 9.95
CA ASP A 260 -24.49 12.80 9.67
C ASP A 260 -25.17 13.62 10.78
N LEU A 261 -26.00 12.97 11.61
CA LEU A 261 -26.72 13.61 12.72
C LEU A 261 -25.87 13.68 13.99
N ASN A 262 -24.93 12.76 14.15
CA ASN A 262 -24.09 12.55 15.32
C ASN A 262 -22.62 12.90 15.05
N LEU A 263 -22.34 13.78 14.09
CA LEU A 263 -20.98 14.29 13.90
C LEU A 263 -20.52 15.06 15.16
N PRO A 264 -19.24 14.95 15.58
CA PRO A 264 -18.73 15.61 16.79
C PRO A 264 -19.06 17.11 16.88
N LYS A 265 -18.92 17.84 15.78
CA LYS A 265 -19.27 19.26 15.68
C LYS A 265 -20.77 19.50 15.90
N THR A 266 -21.62 18.62 15.36
CA THR A 266 -23.09 18.67 15.53
C THR A 266 -23.48 18.36 16.97
N GLN A 267 -22.86 17.35 17.59
CA GLN A 267 -23.07 17.01 18.99
C GLN A 267 -22.71 18.18 19.91
N LEU A 268 -21.50 18.76 19.74
CA LEU A 268 -21.05 19.88 20.55
C LEU A 268 -21.93 21.12 20.35
N HIS A 269 -22.32 21.43 19.12
CA HIS A 269 -23.21 22.55 18.84
C HIS A 269 -24.59 22.37 19.49
N THR A 270 -25.16 21.17 19.41
CA THR A 270 -26.46 20.85 20.01
C THR A 270 -26.39 20.91 21.52
N TRP A 271 -25.34 20.36 22.13
CA TRP A 271 -25.11 20.41 23.57
C TRP A 271 -24.92 21.85 24.06
N ALA A 272 -24.10 22.65 23.37
CA ALA A 272 -23.87 24.05 23.72
C ALA A 272 -25.18 24.86 23.70
N GLY A 273 -26.00 24.68 22.65
CA GLY A 273 -27.31 25.32 22.53
C GLY A 273 -28.28 24.92 23.64
N LYS A 274 -28.37 23.62 23.97
CA LYS A 274 -29.23 23.12 25.06
C LYS A 274 -28.85 23.63 26.44
N ASN A 275 -27.56 23.91 26.66
CA ASN A 275 -27.04 24.38 27.96
C ASN A 275 -26.83 25.91 28.01
N GLY A 276 -27.31 26.67 27.01
CA GLY A 276 -27.23 28.13 27.01
C GLY A 276 -25.81 28.69 26.84
N HIS A 277 -24.86 27.89 26.36
CA HIS A 277 -23.50 28.34 26.09
C HIS A 277 -23.39 29.06 24.73
N LYS A 278 -22.39 29.93 24.60
CA LYS A 278 -22.01 30.49 23.28
C LYS A 278 -21.53 29.36 22.37
N LEU A 279 -21.90 29.42 21.10
CA LEU A 279 -21.52 28.41 20.12
C LEU A 279 -19.99 28.35 19.92
N PRO A 280 -19.41 27.15 19.71
CA PRO A 280 -17.98 26.99 19.50
C PRO A 280 -17.52 27.64 18.19
N THR A 281 -16.35 28.30 18.24
CA THR A 281 -15.71 28.91 17.06
C THR A 281 -14.48 28.12 16.65
N TYR A 282 -14.19 28.07 15.35
CA TYR A 282 -13.11 27.26 14.78
C TYR A 282 -12.15 28.14 13.99
N ASP A 283 -10.87 28.06 14.31
CA ASP A 283 -9.78 28.64 13.52
C ASP A 283 -8.97 27.51 12.89
N THR A 284 -8.93 27.43 11.56
CA THR A 284 -8.28 26.32 10.86
C THR A 284 -7.05 26.78 10.10
N GLN A 285 -5.92 26.20 10.48
CA GLN A 285 -4.62 26.41 9.87
C GLN A 285 -4.38 25.36 8.79
N GLN A 286 -3.71 25.75 7.70
CA GLN A 286 -3.35 24.86 6.61
C GLN A 286 -1.84 24.89 6.38
N VAL A 287 -1.23 23.71 6.34
CA VAL A 287 0.18 23.53 5.98
C VAL A 287 0.26 22.51 4.87
N SER A 288 0.77 22.93 3.71
CA SER A 288 0.70 22.15 2.46
C SER A 288 -0.74 21.71 2.14
N LYS A 289 -1.00 20.40 2.14
CA LYS A 289 -2.33 19.81 1.84
C LYS A 289 -3.06 19.32 3.09
N LEU A 290 -2.55 19.64 4.28
CA LEU A 290 -3.10 19.21 5.55
C LEU A 290 -3.63 20.39 6.36
N PHE A 291 -4.64 20.12 7.17
CA PHE A 291 -5.40 21.10 7.94
C PHE A 291 -5.39 20.72 9.42
N ARG A 292 -5.27 21.71 10.29
CA ARG A 292 -5.47 21.53 11.73
C ARG A 292 -6.38 22.65 12.23
N SER A 293 -7.39 22.29 13.02
CA SER A 293 -8.36 23.24 13.54
C SER A 293 -8.16 23.42 15.04
N ILE A 294 -8.24 24.66 15.50
CA ILE A 294 -8.26 25.06 16.89
C ILE A 294 -9.67 25.52 17.21
N LEU A 295 -10.35 24.77 18.06
CA LEU A 295 -11.68 25.06 18.55
C LEU A 295 -11.59 25.94 19.79
N THR A 296 -12.37 27.02 19.86
CA THR A 296 -12.53 27.83 21.08
C THR A 296 -13.94 27.67 21.63
N PHE A 297 -14.05 27.28 22.91
CA PHE A 297 -15.30 27.07 23.61
C PHE A 297 -15.11 27.34 25.11
N ASN A 298 -16.04 28.08 25.74
CA ASN A 298 -15.96 28.48 27.15
C ASN A 298 -14.58 29.05 27.56
N ASN A 299 -14.03 29.96 26.74
CA ASN A 299 -12.71 30.59 26.91
C ASN A 299 -11.51 29.62 26.94
N LYS A 300 -11.71 28.36 26.58
CA LYS A 300 -10.64 27.36 26.40
C LYS A 300 -10.47 27.02 24.93
N LYS A 301 -9.25 26.60 24.56
CA LYS A 301 -8.90 26.17 23.20
C LYS A 301 -8.61 24.68 23.16
N TYR A 302 -9.03 24.01 22.09
CA TYR A 302 -8.92 22.56 21.91
C TYR A 302 -8.41 22.24 20.50
N THR A 303 -7.50 21.27 20.37
CA THR A 303 -7.02 20.80 19.07
C THR A 303 -6.70 19.30 19.09
N SER A 304 -6.91 18.64 17.96
CA SER A 304 -6.32 17.33 17.71
C SER A 304 -4.82 17.46 17.43
N SER A 305 -4.03 16.46 17.80
CA SER A 305 -2.63 16.33 17.36
C SER A 305 -2.48 15.96 15.88
N PHE A 306 -3.53 15.42 15.26
CA PHE A 306 -3.49 14.96 13.87
C PHE A 306 -3.80 16.10 12.90
N TRP A 307 -3.04 16.12 11.81
CA TRP A 307 -3.27 17.02 10.69
C TRP A 307 -4.10 16.29 9.63
N GLU A 308 -5.26 16.84 9.28
CA GLU A 308 -6.28 16.18 8.47
C GLU A 308 -6.25 16.59 7.01
N LYS A 309 -6.82 15.77 6.13
CA LYS A 309 -6.85 16.04 4.68
C LYS A 309 -7.84 17.12 4.26
N SER A 310 -8.75 17.51 5.14
CA SER A 310 -9.75 18.54 4.86
C SER A 310 -10.00 19.42 6.09
N LYS A 311 -10.34 20.69 5.84
CA LYS A 311 -10.79 21.62 6.88
C LYS A 311 -11.95 21.05 7.70
N LYS A 312 -12.94 20.42 7.04
CA LYS A 312 -14.09 19.82 7.73
C LYS A 312 -13.66 18.75 8.72
N PHE A 313 -12.73 17.87 8.36
CA PHE A 313 -12.28 16.79 9.24
C PHE A 313 -11.43 17.34 10.39
N ALA A 314 -10.59 18.34 10.13
CA ALA A 314 -9.82 19.01 11.17
C ALA A 314 -10.74 19.63 12.25
N GLU A 315 -11.84 20.25 11.84
CA GLU A 315 -12.85 20.80 12.76
C GLU A 315 -13.54 19.70 13.58
N GLN A 316 -13.88 18.55 12.97
CA GLN A 316 -14.45 17.42 13.70
C GLN A 316 -13.47 16.85 14.73
N GLY A 317 -12.18 16.75 14.37
CA GLY A 317 -11.13 16.30 15.30
C GLY A 317 -10.98 17.24 16.50
N ALA A 318 -11.01 18.56 16.28
CA ALA A 318 -10.99 19.53 17.38
C ALA A 318 -12.25 19.46 18.25
N ALA A 319 -13.42 19.24 17.65
CA ALA A 319 -14.67 19.02 18.38
C ALA A 319 -14.63 17.76 19.25
N LEU A 320 -14.05 16.65 18.76
CA LEU A 320 -13.86 15.43 19.55
C LEU A 320 -13.01 15.66 20.81
N VAL A 321 -11.91 16.41 20.68
CA VAL A 321 -11.06 16.75 21.85
C VAL A 321 -11.85 17.58 22.87
N CYS A 322 -12.70 18.50 22.42
CA CYS A 322 -13.58 19.27 23.29
C CYS A 322 -14.63 18.38 23.99
N LEU A 323 -15.32 17.50 23.24
CA LEU A 323 -16.32 16.57 23.79
C LEU A 323 -15.71 15.62 24.82
N LEU A 324 -14.50 15.12 24.57
CA LEU A 324 -13.75 14.28 25.50
C LEU A 324 -13.43 15.04 26.80
N HIS A 325 -12.98 16.30 26.70
CA HIS A 325 -12.68 17.12 27.87
C HIS A 325 -13.93 17.53 28.66
N LEU A 326 -15.08 17.65 28.00
CA LEU A 326 -16.38 17.90 28.65
C LEU A 326 -17.01 16.62 29.21
N GLU A 327 -16.33 15.47 29.12
CA GLU A 327 -16.81 14.15 29.56
C GLU A 327 -18.12 13.71 28.87
N LEU A 328 -18.39 14.24 27.68
CA LEU A 328 -19.57 13.88 26.87
C LEU A 328 -19.33 12.63 26.02
N ILE A 329 -18.06 12.29 25.80
CA ILE A 329 -17.61 11.04 25.17
C ILE A 329 -16.47 10.50 26.02
N THR A 330 -16.40 9.18 26.19
CA THR A 330 -15.36 8.55 27.02
C THR A 330 -14.12 8.18 26.22
N GLU A 331 -12.97 8.14 26.90
CA GLU A 331 -11.72 7.68 26.29
C GLU A 331 -11.83 6.22 25.81
N GLU A 332 -12.51 5.36 26.58
CA GLU A 332 -12.72 3.95 26.23
C GLU A 332 -13.48 3.79 24.92
N GLU A 333 -14.51 4.60 24.68
CA GLU A 333 -15.27 4.59 23.44
C GLU A 333 -14.40 4.98 22.24
N LEU A 334 -13.59 6.03 22.39
CA LEU A 334 -12.69 6.49 21.35
C LEU A 334 -11.51 5.54 21.10
N ILE A 335 -11.04 4.82 22.11
CA ILE A 335 -10.05 3.75 21.92
C ILE A 335 -10.67 2.59 21.15
N LYS A 336 -11.88 2.17 21.56
CA LYS A 336 -12.59 1.04 20.95
C LYS A 336 -12.87 1.29 19.46
N ASN A 337 -13.19 2.52 19.08
CA ASN A 337 -13.48 2.87 17.69
C ASN A 337 -12.23 3.31 16.89
N GLY A 338 -11.04 3.29 17.51
CA GLY A 338 -9.75 3.62 16.88
C GLY A 338 -9.47 5.12 16.72
N SER A 339 -10.33 6.00 17.26
CA SER A 339 -10.13 7.44 17.24
C SER A 339 -8.99 7.89 18.16
N ILE A 340 -8.76 7.19 19.28
CA ILE A 340 -7.60 7.38 20.15
C ILE A 340 -6.57 6.28 19.90
N ILE A 341 -5.34 6.71 19.66
CA ILE A 341 -4.14 5.87 19.58
C ILE A 341 -3.47 5.92 20.97
N LYS A 342 -3.29 4.77 21.62
CA LYS A 342 -2.75 4.70 23.00
C LYS A 342 -1.23 4.57 23.02
#